data_AF-A0A453R1F4-F1
#
_entry.id   AF-A0A453R1F4-F1
#
_cell.length_a   1.000
_cell.length_b   1.000
_cell.length_c   1.000
_cell.angle_alpha   90.00
_cell.angle_beta   90.00
_cell.angle_gamma   90.00
#
_symmetry.space_group_name_H-M   'P 1'
#
loop_
_entity.id
_entity.type
_entity.pdbx_description
1 polymer ?
#
loop_
_entity_poly.entity_id
_entity_poly.type
_entity_poly.pdbx_seq_one_letter_code
_entity_poly.pdbx_strand_id
1 'polypeptide(L)' 'FELLQSDVAVWPGCSMPHVFHGACLADTLKGSEMCPLCRRKLSAPDEQV' A
#
# COMPACT_ATOMS: atom_id res chain seq x y z
N PHE A 1 -0.10 -23.23 7.15
CA PHE A 1 0.55 -22.30 6.19
C PHE A 1 -0.49 -21.96 5.15
N GLU A 2 -1.17 -20.84 5.33
CA GLU A 2 -2.21 -20.40 4.41
C GLU A 2 -1.60 -20.05 3.06
N LEU A 3 -2.28 -20.46 2.00
CA LEU A 3 -1.83 -20.39 0.62
C LEU A 3 -1.71 -18.91 0.20
N LEU A 4 -0.47 -18.42 0.05
CA LEU A 4 -0.11 -17.07 -0.44
C LEU A 4 -0.54 -16.77 -1.90
N GLN A 5 -1.48 -17.52 -2.47
CA GLN A 5 -1.80 -17.44 -3.89
C GLN A 5 -2.99 -16.52 -4.12
N SER A 6 -2.74 -15.22 -4.35
CA SER A 6 -3.29 -14.44 -5.49
C SER A 6 -3.50 -12.95 -5.21
N ASP A 7 -3.51 -12.52 -3.94
CA ASP A 7 -3.91 -11.14 -3.61
C ASP A 7 -2.73 -10.33 -3.09
N VAL A 8 -1.91 -9.81 -4.01
CA VAL A 8 -0.80 -8.91 -3.71
C VAL A 8 -1.09 -7.54 -4.33
N ALA A 9 -0.95 -6.49 -3.53
CA ALA A 9 -1.18 -5.10 -3.90
C ALA A 9 0.09 -4.27 -3.74
N VAL A 10 0.37 -3.44 -4.73
CA VAL A 10 1.49 -2.50 -4.73
C VAL A 10 1.01 -1.16 -4.16
N TRP A 11 1.76 -0.57 -3.24
CA TRP A 11 1.49 0.74 -2.70
C TRP A 11 2.04 1.85 -3.62
N PRO A 12 1.19 2.69 -4.22
CA PRO A 12 1.64 3.81 -5.05
C PRO A 12 2.11 5.00 -4.20
N GLY A 13 3.05 5.80 -4.72
CA GLY A 13 3.53 7.03 -4.06
C GLY A 13 4.72 6.86 -3.10
N CYS A 14 5.27 5.64 -2.95
CA CYS A 14 6.55 5.43 -2.27
C CYS A 14 7.72 5.61 -3.26
N SER A 15 8.88 6.09 -2.79
CA SER A 15 10.09 6.20 -3.63
C SER A 15 10.56 4.85 -4.19
N MET A 16 10.27 3.77 -3.47
CA MET A 16 10.37 2.39 -3.95
C MET A 16 9.02 1.70 -3.74
N PRO A 17 8.55 0.86 -4.67
CA PRO A 17 7.26 0.20 -4.55
C PRO A 17 7.26 -0.80 -3.39
N HIS A 18 6.33 -0.64 -2.47
CA HIS A 18 6.10 -1.62 -1.40
C HIS A 18 4.95 -2.54 -1.79
N VAL A 19 5.10 -3.84 -1.47
CA VAL A 19 4.15 -4.89 -1.84
C VAL A 19 3.58 -5.51 -0.58
N PHE A 20 2.26 -5.65 -0.54
CA PHE A 20 1.51 -6.18 0.60
C PHE A 20 0.46 -7.18 0.11
N HIS A 21 -0.07 -8.02 1.01
CA HIS A 21 -1.30 -8.75 0.69
C HIS A 21 -2.46 -7.77 0.55
N GLY A 22 -3.28 -7.90 -0.49
CA GLY A 22 -4.38 -6.97 -0.79
C GLY A 22 -5.38 -6.87 0.36
N ALA A 23 -5.80 -8.00 0.94
CA ALA A 23 -6.70 -8.04 2.08
C ALA A 23 -6.12 -7.33 3.32
N CYS A 24 -4.86 -7.60 3.67
CA CYS A 24 -4.20 -6.94 4.80
C CYS A 24 -4.01 -5.44 4.56
N LEU A 25 -3.73 -5.06 3.31
CA LEU A 25 -3.62 -3.67 2.91
C LEU A 25 -4.96 -2.96 3.03
N ALA A 26 -6.05 -3.56 2.52
CA ALA A 26 -7.39 -3.01 2.60
C ALA A 26 -7.85 -2.81 4.04
N ASP A 27 -7.56 -3.75 4.94
CA ASP A 27 -7.85 -3.59 6.37
C ASP A 27 -7.06 -2.45 7.01
N THR A 28 -5.78 -2.29 6.63
CA THR A 28 -4.96 -1.19 7.14
C THR A 28 -5.49 0.17 6.68
N LEU A 29 -5.94 0.26 5.42
CA LEU A 29 -6.51 1.48 4.85
C LEU A 29 -7.81 1.94 5.51
N LYS A 30 -8.53 1.05 6.22
CA LYS A 30 -9.71 1.45 7.03
C LYS A 30 -9.34 2.37 8.19
N GLY A 31 -8.10 2.28 8.70
CA GLY A 31 -7.62 3.05 9.86
C GLY A 31 -6.52 4.06 9.55
N SER A 32 -5.85 3.94 8.39
CA SER A 32 -4.73 4.82 8.03
C SER A 32 -4.47 4.84 6.53
N GLU A 33 -4.43 6.02 5.93
CA GLU A 33 -4.04 6.24 4.53
C GLU A 33 -2.51 6.34 4.34
N MET A 34 -1.73 5.89 5.33
CA MET A 34 -0.28 5.94 5.33
C MET A 34 0.32 4.58 5.01
N CYS A 35 1.41 4.57 4.24
CA CYS A 35 2.13 3.34 3.93
C CYS A 35 2.57 2.64 5.23
N PRO A 36 2.31 1.34 5.42
CA PRO A 36 2.64 0.63 6.65
C PRO A 36 4.15 0.61 6.96
N LEU A 37 5.00 0.67 5.91
CA LEU A 37 6.45 0.60 6.04
C LEU A 37 7.11 1.97 6.21
N CYS A 38 6.81 2.92 5.32
CA CYS A 38 7.50 4.21 5.27
C CYS A 38 6.63 5.40 5.69
N ARG A 39 5.36 5.15 6.06
CA ARG A 39 4.39 6.15 6.52
C ARG A 39 4.13 7.30 5.53
N ARG A 40 4.45 7.10 4.25
CA ARG A 40 4.10 8.06 3.19
C ARG A 40 2.63 7.91 2.82
N LYS A 41 1.91 9.02 2.70
CA LYS A 41 0.48 9.01 2.33
C LYS A 41 0.29 8.54 0.89
N LEU A 42 -0.83 7.85 0.65
CA LEU A 42 -1.31 7.50 -0.69
C LEU A 42 -1.63 8.75 -1.52
N SER A 43 -2.24 9.75 -0.87
CA SER A 43 -2.54 11.07 -1.44
C SER A 43 -1.31 11.98 -1.40
N ALA A 44 -0.33 11.70 -2.25
CA ALA A 44 0.50 12.76 -2.81
C ALA A 44 0.32 12.64 -4.32
N PRO A 45 -0.62 13.40 -4.92
CA PRO A 45 -0.59 13.54 -6.37
C PRO A 45 0.81 14.02 -6.73
N ASP A 46 1.46 13.29 -7.62
CA ASP A 46 2.46 13.90 -8.47
C ASP A 46 1.71 14.99 -9.23
N GLU A 47 1.80 16.21 -8.72
CA GLU A 47 1.46 17.41 -9.45
C GLU A 47 2.43 17.44 -10.64
N GLN A 48 2.01 16.78 -11.73
CA GLN A 48 2.60 16.96 -13.05
C GLN A 48 2.30 18.40 -13.46
N VAL A 49 3.21 19.31 -13.07
CA VAL A 49 3.40 20.62 -13.70
C VAL A 49 4.26 20.49 -14.94
#